data_AF-A0A811PKL8-F1
#
_entry.id   AF-A0A811PKL8-F1
#
_cell.length_a   1.000
_cell.length_b   1.000
_cell.length_c   1.000
_cell.angle_alpha   90.00
_cell.angle_beta   90.00
_cell.angle_gamma   90.00
#
_symmetry.space_group_name_H-M   'P 1'
#
loop_
_entity.id
_entity.type
_entity.pdbx_description
1 polymer ?
#
loop_
_entity_poly.entity_id
_entity_poly.type
_entity_poly.pdbx_seq_one_letter_code
_entity_poly.pdbx_strand_id
1 'polypeptide(L)'
;MAAAATTSSAAAPVSLVAANPKYHNAKVDPGDEDVDGEDLLQRFNSQVYRVGVKEEIRRRRRHEDAQDKRKSAARRFRRKCVLDRYVLSIHAY
;
A
#
# COMPACT_ATOMS: atom_id res chain seq x y z
N MET A 1 -10.15 -36.21 -33.02
CA MET A 1 -9.16 -35.75 -32.03
C MET A 1 -9.39 -34.25 -31.79
N ALA A 2 -10.10 -33.89 -30.72
CA ALA A 2 -10.36 -32.49 -30.37
C ALA A 2 -9.37 -32.04 -29.29
N ALA A 3 -8.62 -30.97 -29.58
CA ALA A 3 -7.62 -30.41 -28.68
C ALA A 3 -8.29 -29.62 -27.54
N ALA A 4 -8.00 -29.98 -26.30
CA ALA A 4 -8.47 -29.26 -25.13
C ALA A 4 -7.68 -27.95 -24.97
N ALA A 5 -8.36 -26.81 -25.15
CA ALA A 5 -7.83 -25.50 -24.83
C ALA A 5 -7.70 -25.37 -23.31
N THR A 6 -6.49 -25.52 -22.78
CA THR A 6 -6.20 -25.28 -21.36
C THR A 6 -6.04 -23.78 -21.14
N THR A 7 -7.15 -23.10 -20.81
CA THR A 7 -7.12 -21.72 -20.30
C THR A 7 -6.40 -21.70 -18.95
N SER A 8 -5.15 -21.24 -18.95
CA SER A 8 -4.38 -20.96 -17.74
C SER A 8 -4.96 -19.73 -17.02
N SER A 9 -5.90 -19.98 -16.11
CA SER A 9 -6.31 -19.00 -15.11
C SER A 9 -5.17 -18.83 -14.11
N ALA A 10 -4.23 -17.93 -14.44
CA ALA A 10 -3.21 -17.47 -13.50
C ALA A 10 -3.91 -16.66 -12.39
N ALA A 11 -4.31 -17.37 -11.32
CA ALA A 11 -4.67 -16.74 -10.07
C ALA A 11 -3.46 -15.94 -9.57
N ALA A 12 -3.64 -14.62 -9.45
CA ALA A 12 -2.62 -13.73 -8.94
C ALA A 12 -2.09 -14.24 -7.59
N PRO A 13 -0.75 -14.24 -7.36
CA PRO A 13 -0.20 -14.77 -6.13
C PRO A 13 -0.68 -13.93 -4.95
N VAL A 14 -1.53 -14.55 -4.13
CA VAL A 14 -1.85 -14.07 -2.79
C VAL A 14 -0.52 -14.00 -2.05
N SER A 15 -0.08 -12.79 -1.71
CA SER A 15 1.23 -12.50 -1.11
C SER A 15 1.49 -13.35 0.14
N LEU A 16 2.16 -14.49 -0.04
CA LEU A 16 2.75 -15.35 1.00
C LEU A 16 4.02 -14.72 1.64
N VAL A 17 4.35 -13.47 1.31
CA VAL A 17 5.52 -12.74 1.83
C VAL A 17 5.44 -12.50 3.34
N ALA A 18 4.26 -12.66 3.96
CA ALA A 18 4.07 -12.49 5.40
C ALA A 18 4.86 -13.49 6.27
N ALA A 19 5.38 -14.59 5.70
CA ALA A 19 6.10 -15.64 6.44
C ALA A 19 7.62 -15.69 6.16
N ASN A 20 8.18 -14.75 5.38
CA ASN A 20 9.61 -14.75 5.06
C ASN A 20 10.34 -13.62 5.84
N PRO A 21 11.27 -13.95 6.76
CA PRO A 21 12.00 -12.96 7.55
C PRO A 21 12.91 -12.06 6.72
N LYS A 22 13.11 -12.36 5.43
CA LYS A 22 13.87 -11.50 4.51
C LYS A 22 13.10 -10.22 4.14
N TYR A 23 11.77 -10.24 4.11
CA TYR A 23 10.97 -9.17 3.53
C TYR A 23 10.06 -8.51 4.56
N HIS A 24 10.27 -7.21 4.78
CA HIS A 24 9.43 -6.41 5.65
C HIS A 24 8.99 -5.14 4.93
N ASN A 25 7.71 -4.81 5.03
CA ASN A 25 7.15 -3.59 4.42
C ASN A 25 7.42 -2.34 5.26
N ALA A 26 7.62 -2.49 6.56
CA ALA A 26 7.99 -1.42 7.48
C ALA A 26 8.93 -1.99 8.55
N LYS A 27 9.95 -1.21 8.92
CA LYS A 27 10.88 -1.49 10.01
C LYS A 27 11.11 -0.20 10.79
N VAL A 28 11.22 -0.30 12.11
CA VAL A 28 11.68 0.80 12.95
C VAL A 28 12.71 0.22 13.88
N ASP A 29 13.91 0.79 13.82
CA ASP A 29 14.98 0.43 14.75
C ASP A 29 14.77 1.23 16.04
N PRO A 30 14.76 0.57 17.22
CA PRO A 30 14.52 1.25 18.49
C PRO A 30 15.68 2.16 18.92
N GLY A 31 16.87 1.99 18.32
CA GLY A 31 18.09 2.67 18.77
C GLY A 31 18.65 2.05 20.05
N ASP A 32 19.79 2.56 20.51
CA ASP A 32 20.47 2.09 21.72
C ASP A 32 20.01 2.85 22.99
N GLU A 33 19.17 3.87 22.84
CA GLU A 33 18.59 4.65 23.93
C GLU A 33 17.27 4.03 24.38
N ASP A 34 16.96 4.09 25.68
CA ASP A 34 15.66 3.69 26.23
C ASP A 34 14.57 4.65 25.75
N VAL A 35 14.09 4.44 24.53
CA VAL A 35 12.98 5.21 23.94
C VAL A 35 11.66 4.68 24.51
N ASP A 36 10.83 5.59 25.00
CA ASP A 36 9.48 5.25 25.48
C ASP A 36 8.71 4.43 24.44
N GLY A 37 8.05 3.37 24.91
CA GLY A 37 7.33 2.44 24.04
C GLY A 37 6.23 3.09 23.19
N GLU A 38 5.65 4.20 23.68
CA GLU A 38 4.64 4.97 22.96
C GLU A 38 5.22 5.71 21.74
N ASP A 39 6.41 6.28 21.88
CA ASP A 39 7.12 6.97 20.80
C ASP A 39 7.55 6.00 19.71
N LEU A 40 8.02 4.80 20.09
CA LEU A 40 8.36 3.75 19.14
C LEU A 40 7.13 3.30 18.35
N LEU A 41 6.00 3.11 19.05
CA LEU A 41 4.73 2.74 18.42
C LEU A 41 4.23 3.85 17.48
N GLN A 42 4.39 5.12 17.85
CA GLN A 42 4.02 6.25 17.02
C GLN A 42 4.87 6.29 15.73
N ARG A 43 6.18 6.11 15.83
CA ARG A 43 7.10 6.05 14.69
C ARG A 43 6.77 4.89 13.75
N PHE A 44 6.50 3.71 14.30
CA PHE A 44 6.08 2.55 13.51
C PHE A 44 4.74 2.78 12.81
N ASN A 45 3.74 3.33 13.50
CA ASN A 45 2.46 3.67 12.89
C ASN A 45 2.62 4.69 11.75
N SER A 46 3.53 5.66 11.91
CA SER A 46 3.86 6.62 10.86
C SER A 46 4.49 5.94 9.63
N GLN A 47 5.43 4.99 9.83
CA GLN A 47 6.00 4.17 8.75
C GLN A 47 4.91 3.34 8.02
N VAL A 48 4.06 2.64 8.76
CA VAL A 48 2.96 1.84 8.22
C VAL A 48 1.96 2.69 7.42
N TYR A 49 1.70 3.92 7.88
CA TYR A 49 0.87 4.88 7.17
C TYR A 49 1.54 5.37 5.88
N ARG A 50 2.81 5.77 5.94
CA ARG A 50 3.61 6.22 4.79
C ARG A 50 3.69 5.18 3.68
N VAL A 51 3.93 3.92 4.03
CA VAL A 51 3.98 2.81 3.06
C VAL A 51 2.59 2.44 2.53
N GLY A 52 1.52 2.94 3.15
CA GLY A 52 0.15 2.72 2.70
C GLY A 52 -0.42 1.34 3.08
N VAL A 53 0.26 0.58 3.95
CA VAL A 53 -0.16 -0.77 4.37
C VAL A 53 -1.57 -0.73 4.98
N LYS A 54 -1.85 0.29 5.81
CA LYS A 54 -3.17 0.47 6.45
C LYS A 54 -4.28 0.74 5.43
N GLU A 55 -3.99 1.46 4.36
CA GLU A 55 -4.94 1.72 3.28
C GLU A 55 -5.17 0.46 2.42
N GLU A 56 -4.11 -0.30 2.14
CA GLU A 56 -4.22 -1.54 1.36
C GLU A 56 -4.99 -2.63 2.11
N ILE A 57 -4.79 -2.78 3.42
CA ILE A 57 -5.62 -3.68 4.26
C ILE A 57 -7.09 -3.28 4.17
N ARG A 58 -7.40 -1.97 4.28
CA ARG A 58 -8.78 -1.47 4.19
C ARG A 58 -9.40 -1.76 2.82
N ARG A 59 -8.64 -1.55 1.74
CA ARG A 59 -9.06 -1.79 0.36
C ARG A 59 -9.36 -3.27 0.11
N ARG A 60 -8.57 -4.19 0.68
CA ARG A 60 -8.77 -5.64 0.53
C ARG A 60 -9.87 -6.21 1.42
N ARG A 61 -10.34 -5.46 2.42
CA ARG A 61 -11.36 -5.94 3.35
C ARG A 61 -12.68 -6.28 2.67
N ARG A 62 -13.02 -5.60 1.57
CA ARG A 62 -14.22 -5.87 0.77
C ARG A 62 -13.82 -6.08 -0.68
N HIS A 63 -14.54 -6.95 -1.37
CA HIS A 63 -14.39 -7.08 -2.81
C HIS A 63 -14.80 -5.75 -3.48
N GLU A 64 -13.94 -5.25 -4.36
CA GLU A 64 -14.23 -4.12 -5.24
C GLU A 64 -14.33 -4.66 -6.67
N ASP A 65 -15.44 -4.35 -7.35
CA ASP A 65 -15.61 -4.71 -8.75
C ASP A 65 -14.64 -3.91 -9.63
N ALA A 66 -14.43 -4.38 -10.87
CA ALA A 66 -13.48 -3.75 -11.79
C ALA A 66 -13.77 -2.26 -12.02
N GLN A 67 -15.05 -1.86 -12.01
CA GLN A 67 -15.45 -0.46 -12.13
C GLN A 67 -15.06 0.36 -10.89
N ASP A 68 -15.27 -0.18 -9.69
CA ASP A 68 -14.91 0.48 -8.44
C ASP A 68 -13.40 0.66 -8.31
N LYS A 69 -12.62 -0.33 -8.74
CA LYS A 69 -11.15 -0.22 -8.83
C LYS A 69 -10.71 0.91 -9.76
N ARG A 70 -11.33 1.02 -10.94
CA ARG A 70 -11.02 2.12 -11.90
C ARG A 70 -11.41 3.48 -11.33
N LYS A 71 -12.58 3.58 -10.69
CA LYS A 71 -13.09 4.80 -10.07
C LYS A 71 -12.22 5.25 -8.90
N SER A 72 -11.80 4.33 -8.04
CA SER A 72 -10.93 4.63 -6.89
C SER A 72 -9.53 5.03 -7.36
N ALA A 73 -8.95 4.34 -8.35
CA ALA A 73 -7.68 4.71 -8.95
C ALA A 73 -7.72 6.11 -9.60
N ALA A 74 -8.73 6.40 -10.41
CA ALA A 74 -8.91 7.72 -11.03
C ALA A 74 -9.06 8.83 -9.97
N ARG A 75 -9.81 8.57 -8.89
CA ARG A 75 -9.96 9.53 -7.78
C ARG A 75 -8.63 9.78 -7.07
N ARG A 76 -7.84 8.74 -6.78
CA ARG A 76 -6.51 8.87 -6.17
C ARG A 76 -5.56 9.66 -7.06
N PHE A 77 -5.52 9.37 -8.36
CA PHE A 77 -4.70 10.09 -9.32
C PHE A 77 -5.05 11.58 -9.37
N ARG A 78 -6.35 11.92 -9.49
CA ARG A 78 -6.81 13.32 -9.49
C ARG A 78 -6.40 14.05 -8.21
N ARG A 79 -6.56 13.43 -7.03
CA ARG A 79 -6.14 14.02 -5.76
C ARG A 79 -4.63 14.27 -5.73
N LYS A 80 -3.83 13.33 -6.24
CA LYS A 80 -2.38 13.49 -6.32
C LYS A 80 -2.00 14.66 -7.24
N CYS A 81 -2.57 14.75 -8.44
CA CYS A 81 -2.27 15.85 -9.36
C CYS A 81 -2.69 17.22 -8.83
N VAL A 82 -3.82 17.29 -8.10
CA VAL A 82 -4.26 18.53 -7.46
C VAL A 82 -3.26 18.94 -6.38
N LEU A 83 -2.86 18.02 -5.50
CA LEU A 83 -1.86 18.28 -4.46
C LEU A 83 -0.50 18.67 -5.06
N ASP A 84 -0.02 17.96 -6.09
CA ASP A 84 1.23 18.29 -6.78
C ASP A 84 1.18 19.72 -7.38
N ARG A 85 0.06 20.10 -8.01
CA ARG A 85 -0.14 21.46 -8.52
C ARG A 85 -0.11 22.51 -7.40
N TYR A 86 -0.75 22.25 -6.26
CA TYR A 86 -0.74 23.16 -5.11
C TYR A 86 0.66 23.30 -4.50
N VAL A 87 1.39 22.19 -4.32
CA VAL A 87 2.76 22.22 -3.80
C VAL A 87 3.69 22.99 -4.72
N LEU A 88 3.60 22.78 -6.04
CA LEU A 88 4.36 23.54 -7.03
C LEU A 88 4.02 25.04 -6.99
N SER A 89 2.76 25.41 -6.75
CA SER A 89 2.39 26.83 -6.59
C SER A 89 2.92 27.48 -5.33
N ILE A 90 3.12 26.73 -4.23
CA ILE A 90 3.64 27.26 -2.97
C ILE A 90 5.15 27.49 -3.07
N HIS A 91 5.89 26.61 -3.75
CA HIS A 91 7.34 26.75 -3.93
C HIS A 91 7.76 27.71 -5.06
N ALA A 92 6.80 28.23 -5.84
CA ALA A 92 7.04 29.21 -6.89
C ALA A 92 7.01 30.67 -6.40
N TYR A 93 6.73 30.89 -5.11
CA TYR A 93 6.83 32.17 -4.41
C TYR A 93 7.96 32.11 -3.37
#